data_AF-A0A7R9V4I0-F1
#
_entry.id   AF-A0A7R9V4I0-F1
#
_cell.length_a   1.000
_cell.length_b   1.000
_cell.length_c   1.000
_cell.angle_alpha   90.00
_cell.angle_beta   90.00
_cell.angle_gamma   90.00
#
_symmetry.space_group_name_H-M   'P 1'
#
loop_
_entity.id
_entity.type
_entity.pdbx_description
1 polymer ?
#
loop_
_entity_poly.entity_id
_entity_poly.type
_entity_poly.pdbx_seq_one_letter_code
_entity_poly.pdbx_strand_id
1 'polypeptide(L)'
;GEAARDAAGLAHCAAAAVDGFSYAEVALHPLLAVPVDAPALQHALASLRGAEADRLLTYLAKWTDKYALVLGDGASGVPLPPELLIPTLPQVIEWLRLLLDGHLTRLLTARSPHPALRALLSSLQSQMATCRGLLPLLGAAEHIRHAAPLPAPHVAAATQYTVEVLDLSARTV
;
A
#
# COMPACT_ATOMS: atom_id res chain seq x y z
N GLY A 1 26.92 -16.08 -9.29
CA GLY A 1 25.99 -16.56 -10.33
C GLY A 1 24.58 -16.14 -9.97
N GLU A 2 23.68 -16.14 -10.94
CA GLU A 2 22.26 -15.79 -10.79
C GLU A 2 21.58 -16.58 -9.65
N ALA A 3 21.78 -17.91 -9.61
CA ALA A 3 21.29 -18.77 -8.53
C ALA A 3 21.76 -18.37 -7.11
N ALA A 4 22.96 -17.80 -6.98
CA ALA A 4 23.46 -17.33 -5.68
C ALA A 4 22.77 -16.03 -5.23
N ARG A 5 22.32 -15.19 -6.19
CA ARG A 5 21.54 -13.98 -5.91
C ARG A 5 20.11 -14.37 -5.49
N ASP A 6 19.51 -15.33 -6.19
CA ASP A 6 18.16 -15.83 -5.86
C ASP A 6 18.13 -16.46 -4.46
N ALA A 7 19.13 -17.31 -4.15
CA ALA A 7 19.24 -17.90 -2.82
C ALA A 7 19.43 -16.85 -1.71
N ALA A 8 20.22 -15.81 -1.96
CA ALA A 8 20.39 -14.70 -1.03
C ALA A 8 19.09 -13.90 -0.85
N GLY A 9 18.35 -13.64 -1.93
CA GLY A 9 17.04 -12.98 -1.89
C GLY A 9 16.02 -13.78 -1.09
N LEU A 10 15.98 -15.10 -1.27
CA LEU A 10 15.12 -16.00 -0.49
C LEU A 10 15.49 -16.01 0.99
N ALA A 11 16.78 -16.12 1.32
CA ALA A 11 17.25 -16.06 2.69
C ALA A 11 16.88 -14.73 3.37
N HIS A 12 17.01 -13.62 2.64
CA HIS A 12 16.62 -12.30 3.10
C HIS A 12 15.11 -12.20 3.35
N CYS A 13 14.28 -12.71 2.42
CA CYS A 13 12.83 -12.75 2.60
C CYS A 13 12.41 -13.59 3.80
N ALA A 14 13.02 -14.78 3.97
CA ALA A 14 12.75 -15.67 5.10
C ALA A 14 13.16 -15.03 6.44
N ALA A 15 14.33 -14.38 6.48
CA ALA A 15 14.77 -13.65 7.67
C ALA A 15 13.82 -12.48 7.98
N ALA A 16 13.43 -11.70 6.98
CA ALA A 16 12.53 -10.56 7.14
C ALA A 16 11.12 -10.98 7.62
N ALA A 17 10.67 -12.16 7.21
CA ALA A 17 9.40 -12.72 7.65
C ALA A 17 9.39 -13.05 9.14
N VAL A 18 10.51 -13.45 9.74
CA VAL A 18 10.54 -13.81 11.17
C VAL A 18 11.01 -12.65 12.05
N ASP A 19 11.96 -11.86 11.56
CA ASP A 19 12.60 -10.80 12.36
C ASP A 19 11.61 -9.70 12.76
N GLY A 20 11.55 -9.37 14.05
CA GLY A 20 10.62 -8.37 14.61
C GLY A 20 9.16 -8.84 14.79
N PHE A 21 8.85 -10.10 14.44
CA PHE A 21 7.57 -10.73 14.75
C PHE A 21 7.67 -11.62 15.98
N SER A 22 6.61 -11.62 16.77
CA SER A 22 6.42 -12.59 17.85
C SER A 22 5.99 -13.94 17.30
N TYR A 23 6.16 -15.01 18.09
CA TYR A 23 5.73 -16.36 17.71
C TYR A 23 4.25 -16.42 17.27
N ALA A 24 3.36 -15.71 17.99
CA ALA A 24 1.94 -15.67 17.66
C ALA A 24 1.67 -14.95 16.34
N GLU A 25 2.44 -13.91 16.01
CA GLU A 25 2.35 -13.21 14.73
C GLU A 25 2.85 -14.08 13.57
N VAL A 26 3.96 -14.80 13.77
CA VAL A 26 4.50 -15.72 12.76
C VAL A 26 3.50 -16.81 12.39
N ALA A 27 2.74 -17.31 13.37
CA ALA A 27 1.68 -18.28 13.13
C ALA A 27 0.52 -17.75 12.27
N LEU A 28 0.39 -16.41 12.10
CA LEU A 28 -0.63 -15.80 11.24
C LEU A 28 -0.20 -15.70 9.77
N HIS A 29 1.10 -15.82 9.44
CA HIS A 29 1.57 -15.67 8.07
C HIS A 29 0.83 -16.60 7.08
N PRO A 30 0.67 -17.90 7.38
CA PRO A 30 -0.05 -18.81 6.50
C PRO A 30 -1.50 -18.39 6.26
N LEU A 31 -2.17 -17.85 7.29
CA LEU A 31 -3.57 -17.43 7.16
C LEU A 31 -3.71 -16.25 6.20
N LEU A 32 -2.73 -15.34 6.18
CA LEU A 32 -2.72 -14.22 5.23
C LEU A 32 -2.27 -14.64 3.84
N ALA A 33 -1.36 -15.62 3.75
CA ALA A 33 -0.77 -16.07 2.49
C ALA A 33 -1.70 -16.96 1.65
N VAL A 34 -2.69 -17.60 2.27
CA VAL A 34 -3.69 -18.42 1.58
C VAL A 34 -4.78 -17.52 0.97
N PRO A 35 -5.26 -17.80 -0.25
CA PRO A 35 -6.41 -17.11 -0.82
C PRO A 35 -7.66 -17.39 0.03
N VAL A 36 -8.33 -16.33 0.49
CA VAL A 36 -9.55 -16.40 1.29
C VAL A 36 -10.69 -15.68 0.55
N ASP A 37 -11.91 -16.21 0.65
CA ASP A 37 -13.11 -15.53 0.16
C ASP A 37 -13.30 -14.18 0.89
N ALA A 38 -13.34 -13.08 0.12
CA ALA A 38 -13.34 -11.73 0.69
C ALA A 38 -14.58 -11.43 1.55
N PRO A 39 -15.82 -11.82 1.18
CA PRO A 39 -16.98 -11.71 2.07
C PRO A 39 -16.83 -12.49 3.39
N ALA A 40 -16.35 -13.73 3.34
CA ALA A 40 -16.12 -14.52 4.54
C ALA A 40 -15.04 -13.89 5.44
N LEU A 41 -13.95 -13.41 4.84
CA LEU A 41 -12.90 -12.70 5.55
C LEU A 41 -13.41 -11.40 6.18
N GLN A 42 -14.18 -10.59 5.45
CA GLN A 42 -14.79 -9.37 5.96
C GLN A 42 -15.68 -9.65 7.18
N HIS A 43 -16.51 -10.69 7.11
CA HIS A 43 -17.36 -11.09 8.23
C HIS A 43 -16.53 -11.49 9.46
N ALA A 44 -15.49 -12.30 9.25
CA ALA A 44 -14.59 -12.73 10.32
C ALA A 44 -13.87 -11.53 10.96
N LEU A 45 -13.32 -10.63 10.15
CA LEU A 45 -12.60 -9.43 10.63
C LEU A 45 -13.52 -8.46 11.38
N ALA A 46 -14.74 -8.25 10.89
CA ALA A 46 -15.74 -7.41 11.56
C ALA A 46 -16.18 -7.98 12.93
N SER A 47 -16.08 -9.29 13.13
CA SER A 47 -16.43 -9.96 14.39
C SER A 47 -15.36 -9.85 15.49
N LEU A 48 -14.14 -9.41 15.14
CA LEU A 48 -13.05 -9.26 16.09
C LEU A 48 -13.39 -8.22 17.18
N ARG A 49 -12.97 -8.47 18.42
CA ARG A 49 -13.04 -7.46 19.47
C ARG A 49 -12.05 -6.33 19.18
N GLY A 50 -12.30 -5.15 19.73
CA GLY A 50 -11.43 -3.98 19.52
C GLY A 50 -9.94 -4.27 19.78
N ALA A 51 -9.62 -4.94 20.88
CA ALA A 51 -8.23 -5.31 21.21
C ALA A 51 -7.62 -6.35 20.24
N GLU A 52 -8.43 -7.23 19.67
CA GLU A 52 -7.98 -8.23 18.69
C GLU A 52 -7.72 -7.55 17.34
N ALA A 53 -8.62 -6.65 16.92
CA ALA A 53 -8.46 -5.81 15.74
C ALA A 53 -7.23 -4.89 15.84
N ASP A 54 -6.96 -4.31 17.02
CA ASP A 54 -5.80 -3.45 17.26
C ASP A 54 -4.47 -4.23 17.17
N ARG A 55 -4.44 -5.47 17.67
CA ARG A 55 -3.28 -6.37 17.53
C ARG A 55 -3.07 -6.74 16.07
N LEU A 56 -4.15 -7.11 15.36
CA LEU A 56 -4.07 -7.45 13.94
C LEU A 56 -3.61 -6.25 13.10
N LEU A 57 -4.10 -5.04 13.38
CA LEU A 57 -3.67 -3.81 12.74
C LEU A 57 -2.18 -3.54 12.96
N THR A 58 -1.68 -3.78 14.18
CA THR A 58 -0.25 -3.64 14.50
C THR A 58 0.59 -4.64 13.70
N TYR A 59 0.14 -5.89 13.63
CA TYR A 59 0.78 -6.92 12.84
C TYR A 59 0.81 -6.59 11.33
N LEU A 60 -0.31 -6.11 10.76
CA LEU A 60 -0.39 -5.70 9.36
C LEU A 60 0.50 -4.49 9.06
N ALA A 61 0.59 -3.53 9.98
CA ALA A 61 1.49 -2.38 9.84
C ALA A 61 2.97 -2.81 9.78
N LYS A 62 3.39 -3.80 10.58
CA LYS A 62 4.75 -4.38 10.49
C LYS A 62 5.02 -4.94 9.10
N TRP A 63 4.06 -5.65 8.51
CA TRP A 63 4.20 -6.16 7.14
C TRP A 63 4.36 -5.03 6.12
N THR A 64 3.56 -3.97 6.22
CA THR A 64 3.70 -2.81 5.33
C THR A 64 5.10 -2.20 5.43
N ASP A 65 5.66 -2.08 6.64
CA ASP A 65 7.02 -1.59 6.85
C ASP A 65 8.10 -2.55 6.33
N LYS A 66 7.92 -3.87 6.49
CA LYS A 66 8.83 -4.87 5.90
C LYS A 66 8.86 -4.73 4.37
N TYR A 67 7.71 -4.55 3.74
CA TYR A 67 7.63 -4.32 2.29
C TYR A 67 8.23 -2.97 1.87
N ALA A 68 8.07 -1.93 2.68
CA ALA A 68 8.64 -0.61 2.41
C ALA A 68 10.17 -0.57 2.53
N LEU A 69 10.72 -1.17 3.59
CA LEU A 69 12.10 -0.91 4.04
C LEU A 69 13.06 -2.07 3.81
N VAL A 70 12.57 -3.31 3.92
CA VAL A 70 13.43 -4.51 4.00
C VAL A 70 13.35 -5.33 2.74
N LEU A 71 12.13 -5.58 2.26
CA LEU A 71 11.87 -6.43 1.11
C LEU A 71 12.01 -5.62 -0.20
N GLY A 72 11.54 -4.36 -0.22
CA GLY A 72 11.81 -3.37 -1.29
C GLY A 72 11.80 -3.96 -2.71
N ASP A 73 12.73 -3.50 -3.55
CA ASP A 73 13.01 -4.10 -4.88
C ASP A 73 13.74 -5.45 -4.81
N GLY A 74 14.23 -5.86 -3.63
CA GLY A 74 14.96 -7.13 -3.46
C GLY A 74 14.06 -8.36 -3.47
N ALA A 75 12.79 -8.20 -3.11
CA ALA A 75 11.75 -9.22 -3.24
C ALA A 75 11.00 -9.12 -4.58
N SER A 76 11.12 -8.01 -5.32
CA SER A 76 10.45 -7.81 -6.61
C SER A 76 11.19 -8.60 -7.70
N GLY A 77 10.79 -9.87 -7.86
CA GLY A 77 11.30 -10.76 -8.91
C GLY A 77 11.85 -12.08 -8.39
N VAL A 78 12.02 -12.26 -7.07
CA VAL A 78 12.33 -13.57 -6.50
C VAL A 78 11.01 -14.32 -6.31
N PRO A 79 10.76 -15.42 -7.06
CA PRO A 79 9.58 -16.23 -6.83
C PRO A 79 9.67 -16.84 -5.43
N LEU A 80 8.85 -16.35 -4.50
CA LEU A 80 8.76 -16.91 -3.16
C LEU A 80 8.20 -18.33 -3.26
N PRO A 81 8.90 -19.35 -2.74
CA PRO A 81 8.37 -20.70 -2.65
C PRO A 81 7.05 -20.66 -1.87
N PRO A 82 5.99 -21.31 -2.37
CA PRO A 82 4.70 -21.36 -1.68
C PRO A 82 4.82 -21.95 -0.27
N GLU A 83 5.85 -22.75 -0.01
CA GLU A 83 6.16 -23.36 1.28
C GLU A 83 6.59 -22.34 2.35
N LEU A 84 7.09 -21.16 1.95
CA LEU A 84 7.48 -20.12 2.90
C LEU A 84 6.27 -19.44 3.55
N LEU A 85 5.08 -19.56 2.93
CA LEU A 85 3.82 -19.03 3.46
C LEU A 85 3.92 -17.55 3.87
N ILE A 86 4.75 -16.78 3.14
CA ILE A 86 4.93 -15.35 3.33
C ILE A 86 3.80 -14.61 2.60
N PRO A 87 3.00 -13.79 3.29
CA PRO A 87 1.89 -13.08 2.66
C PRO A 87 2.42 -12.00 1.74
N THR A 88 1.92 -11.95 0.50
CA THR A 88 2.28 -10.94 -0.49
C THR A 88 1.77 -9.56 -0.10
N LEU A 89 2.40 -8.50 -0.61
CA LEU A 89 1.93 -7.13 -0.35
C LEU A 89 0.45 -6.90 -0.73
N PRO A 90 -0.07 -7.37 -1.88
CA PRO A 90 -1.50 -7.27 -2.19
C PRO A 90 -2.40 -7.94 -1.14
N GLN A 91 -2.01 -9.12 -0.62
CA GLN A 91 -2.76 -9.79 0.45
C GLN A 91 -2.76 -8.97 1.73
N VAL A 92 -1.61 -8.42 2.13
CA VAL A 92 -1.51 -7.54 3.31
C VAL A 92 -2.40 -6.31 3.16
N ILE A 93 -2.39 -5.66 1.99
CA ILE A 93 -3.22 -4.49 1.69
C ILE A 93 -4.71 -4.85 1.73
N GLU A 94 -5.10 -5.99 1.19
CA GLU A 94 -6.49 -6.44 1.19
C GLU A 94 -6.99 -6.69 2.62
N TRP A 95 -6.22 -7.41 3.44
CA TRP A 95 -6.55 -7.62 4.85
C TRP A 95 -6.67 -6.32 5.62
N LEU A 96 -5.77 -5.38 5.36
CA LEU A 96 -5.78 -4.05 5.97
C LEU A 96 -7.05 -3.28 5.58
N ARG A 97 -7.43 -3.27 4.30
CA ARG A 97 -8.66 -2.63 3.80
C ARG A 97 -9.89 -3.18 4.54
N LEU A 98 -10.05 -4.49 4.53
CA LEU A 98 -11.19 -5.18 5.14
C LEU A 98 -11.26 -4.95 6.66
N LEU A 99 -10.11 -4.98 7.35
CA LEU A 99 -10.03 -4.69 8.77
C LEU A 99 -10.44 -3.25 9.09
N LEU A 100 -9.97 -2.27 8.30
CA LEU A 100 -10.32 -0.87 8.47
C LEU A 100 -11.82 -0.65 8.22
N ASP A 101 -12.38 -1.25 7.17
CA ASP A 101 -13.80 -1.14 6.85
C ASP A 101 -14.68 -1.73 7.96
N GLY A 102 -14.31 -2.90 8.50
CA GLY A 102 -15.04 -3.55 9.59
C GLY A 102 -15.00 -2.80 10.93
N HIS A 103 -13.96 -1.98 11.15
CA HIS A 103 -13.72 -1.29 12.42
C HIS A 103 -13.77 0.24 12.32
N LEU A 104 -14.19 0.79 11.17
CA LEU A 104 -14.10 2.22 10.86
C LEU A 104 -14.74 3.10 11.94
N THR A 105 -15.99 2.81 12.33
CA THR A 105 -16.71 3.60 13.34
C THR A 105 -15.97 3.61 14.68
N ARG A 106 -15.41 2.47 15.10
CA ARG A 106 -14.63 2.36 16.35
C ARG A 106 -13.34 3.19 16.27
N LEU A 107 -12.64 3.08 15.15
CA LEU A 107 -11.38 3.81 14.92
C LEU A 107 -11.60 5.32 14.88
N LEU A 108 -12.70 5.78 14.27
CA LEU A 108 -13.05 7.21 14.19
C LEU A 108 -13.55 7.79 15.53
N THR A 109 -14.19 6.97 16.37
CA THR A 109 -14.72 7.40 17.68
C THR A 109 -13.71 7.25 18.81
N ALA A 110 -12.53 6.66 18.54
CA ALA A 110 -11.47 6.54 19.52
C ALA A 110 -10.94 7.92 19.94
N ARG A 111 -10.75 8.13 21.25
CA ARG A 111 -10.23 9.39 21.80
C ARG A 111 -8.79 9.70 21.37
N SER A 112 -8.04 8.68 20.96
CA SER A 112 -6.65 8.81 20.52
C SER A 112 -6.40 7.90 19.31
N PRO A 113 -5.72 8.40 18.27
CA PRO A 113 -5.43 7.60 17.09
C PRO A 113 -4.45 6.47 17.42
N HIS A 114 -4.82 5.26 17.00
CA HIS A 114 -4.03 4.06 17.21
C HIS A 114 -2.60 4.25 16.65
N PRO A 115 -1.53 3.92 17.40
CA PRO A 115 -0.15 4.14 16.96
C PRO A 115 0.18 3.46 15.63
N ALA A 116 -0.30 2.22 15.45
CA ALA A 116 -0.09 1.48 14.21
C ALA A 116 -0.71 2.15 12.99
N LEU A 117 -1.84 2.86 13.16
CA LEU A 117 -2.47 3.60 12.07
C LEU A 117 -1.60 4.80 11.64
N ARG A 118 -0.95 5.47 12.59
CA ARG A 118 0.00 6.55 12.29
C ARG A 118 1.24 6.04 11.57
N ALA A 119 1.83 4.96 12.06
CA ALA A 119 2.98 4.32 11.41
C ALA A 119 2.64 3.88 9.97
N LEU A 120 1.51 3.20 9.81
CA LEU A 120 0.98 2.78 8.51
C LEU A 120 0.80 3.96 7.55
N LEU A 121 0.18 5.05 7.99
CA LEU A 121 0.00 6.25 7.16
C LEU A 121 1.34 6.84 6.72
N SER A 122 2.33 6.91 7.61
CA SER A 122 3.66 7.42 7.25
C SER A 122 4.38 6.54 6.21
N SER A 123 4.27 5.22 6.37
CA SER A 123 4.87 4.23 5.46
C SER A 123 4.21 4.29 4.08
N LEU A 124 2.88 4.33 4.02
CA LEU A 124 2.12 4.49 2.78
C LEU A 124 2.41 5.83 2.09
N GLN A 125 2.48 6.94 2.84
CA GLN A 125 2.81 8.25 2.27
C GLN A 125 4.19 8.27 1.64
N SER A 126 5.18 7.64 2.28
CA SER A 126 6.53 7.50 1.74
C SER A 126 6.53 6.69 0.43
N GLN A 127 5.84 5.54 0.40
CA GLN A 127 5.71 4.72 -0.82
C GLN A 127 4.99 5.47 -1.94
N MET A 128 3.89 6.16 -1.63
CA MET A 128 3.13 6.95 -2.62
C MET A 128 3.96 8.09 -3.21
N ALA A 129 4.83 8.73 -2.42
CA ALA A 129 5.74 9.76 -2.92
C ALA A 129 6.70 9.19 -3.98
N THR A 130 7.26 8.00 -3.73
CA THR A 130 8.10 7.28 -4.70
C THR A 130 7.30 6.93 -5.96
N CYS A 131 6.12 6.32 -5.83
CA CYS A 131 5.27 5.97 -6.97
C CYS A 131 4.91 7.19 -7.82
N ARG A 132 4.60 8.34 -7.20
CA ARG A 132 4.32 9.60 -7.91
C ARG A 132 5.50 10.09 -8.76
N GLY A 133 6.73 9.87 -8.31
CA GLY A 133 7.93 10.18 -9.09
C GLY A 133 8.13 9.23 -10.29
N LEU A 134 7.71 7.98 -10.17
CA LEU A 134 7.87 6.96 -11.21
C LEU A 134 6.77 6.97 -12.27
N LEU A 135 5.55 7.39 -11.93
CA LEU A 135 4.40 7.42 -12.83
C LEU A 135 4.65 8.18 -14.16
N PRO A 136 5.29 9.38 -14.17
CA PRO A 136 5.62 10.06 -15.42
C PRO A 136 6.59 9.26 -16.31
N LEU A 137 7.55 8.55 -15.72
CA LEU A 137 8.49 7.70 -16.45
C LEU A 137 7.78 6.50 -17.07
N LEU A 138 6.86 5.88 -16.33
CA LEU A 138 6.01 4.81 -16.86
C LEU A 138 5.17 5.31 -18.04
N GLY A 139 4.52 6.47 -17.89
CA GLY A 139 3.76 7.10 -18.97
C GLY A 139 4.62 7.39 -20.20
N ALA A 140 5.82 7.94 -20.01
CA ALA A 140 6.76 8.18 -21.11
C ALA A 140 7.20 6.87 -21.80
N ALA A 141 7.51 5.82 -21.02
CA ALA A 141 7.86 4.51 -21.55
C ALA A 141 6.70 3.87 -22.33
N GLU A 142 5.46 4.03 -21.87
CA GLU A 142 4.28 3.57 -22.60
C GLU A 142 4.06 4.36 -23.90
N HIS A 143 4.26 5.68 -23.88
CA HIS A 143 4.22 6.50 -25.10
C HIS A 143 5.25 6.04 -26.13
N ILE A 144 6.48 5.77 -25.70
CA ILE A 144 7.55 5.23 -26.56
C ILE A 144 7.16 3.84 -27.09
N ARG A 145 6.69 2.95 -26.22
CA ARG A 145 6.30 1.57 -26.57
C ARG A 145 5.21 1.52 -27.64
N HIS A 146 4.25 2.45 -27.59
CA HIS A 146 3.14 2.48 -28.54
C HIS A 146 3.37 3.42 -29.74
N ALA A 147 4.57 4.01 -29.87
CA ALA A 147 4.85 5.07 -30.84
C ALA A 147 3.76 6.15 -30.85
N ALA A 148 3.18 6.42 -29.67
CA ALA A 148 2.04 7.32 -29.54
C ALA A 148 2.49 8.74 -29.90
N PRO A 149 1.69 9.50 -30.66
CA PRO A 149 2.03 10.89 -30.97
C PRO A 149 2.19 11.67 -29.66
N LEU A 150 3.24 12.52 -29.60
CA LEU A 150 3.47 13.38 -28.44
C LEU A 150 2.22 14.21 -28.15
N PRO A 151 1.87 14.41 -26.87
CA PRO A 151 0.75 15.29 -26.52
C PRO A 151 0.99 16.67 -27.14
N ALA A 152 0.01 17.17 -27.88
CA ALA A 152 0.13 18.45 -28.57
C ALA A 152 0.44 19.57 -27.56
N PRO A 153 1.31 20.53 -27.90
CA PRO A 153 1.80 21.58 -26.99
C PRO A 153 0.70 22.47 -26.38
N HIS A 154 -0.53 22.38 -26.89
CA HIS A 154 -1.68 23.13 -26.39
C HIS A 154 -2.15 22.70 -24.98
N VAL A 155 -1.78 21.51 -24.48
CA VAL A 155 -2.16 21.06 -23.14
C VAL A 155 -1.17 21.57 -22.06
N ALA A 156 0.07 21.89 -22.43
CA ALA A 156 1.07 22.43 -21.51
C ALA A 156 0.91 23.95 -21.24
N ALA A 157 0.05 24.64 -21.99
CA ALA A 157 -0.18 26.08 -21.89
C ALA A 157 -1.39 26.46 -20.98
N ALA A 158 -1.96 25.51 -20.25
CA ALA A 158 -3.14 25.76 -19.39
C ALA A 158 -2.80 26.27 -17.97
N THR A 159 -1.64 26.90 -17.77
CA THR A 159 -1.28 27.63 -16.52
C THR A 159 -1.27 29.15 -16.70
N GLN A 160 -1.80 29.67 -17.81
CA GLN A 160 -2.11 31.09 -17.90
C GLN A 160 -3.42 31.37 -17.17
N TYR A 161 -3.32 31.76 -15.90
CA TYR A 161 -4.40 32.40 -15.15
C TYR A 161 -4.96 33.58 -15.98
N THR A 162 -6.15 33.44 -16.54
CA THR A 162 -6.93 34.57 -17.05
C THR A 162 -7.74 35.14 -15.89
N VAL A 163 -7.37 36.35 -15.44
CA VAL A 163 -8.20 37.14 -14.53
C VAL A 163 -9.21 37.89 -15.41
N GLU A 164 -10.45 37.43 -15.43
CA GLU A 164 -11.55 38.20 -15.98
C GLU A 164 -12.08 39.15 -14.90
N VAL A 165 -11.92 40.46 -15.11
CA VAL A 165 -12.52 41.49 -14.27
C VAL A 165 -13.94 41.75 -14.77
N LEU A 166 -14.93 41.35 -13.99
CA LEU A 166 -16.33 41.66 -14.24
C LEU A 166 -16.63 43.07 -13.72
N ASP A 167 -16.92 44.01 -14.62
CA ASP A 167 -17.44 45.33 -14.25
C ASP A 167 -18.96 45.22 -13.99
N LEU A 168 -19.36 45.40 -12.73
CA LEU A 168 -20.74 45.29 -12.27
C LEU A 168 -21.52 46.61 -12.40
N SER A 169 -20.99 47.61 -13.08
CA SER A 169 -21.72 48.86 -13.32
C SER A 169 -22.66 48.79 -14.53
N ALA A 170 -23.56 47.79 -14.54
CA ALA A 170 -24.66 47.71 -15.48
C ALA A 170 -26.02 47.87 -14.77
N ARG A 171 -26.44 49.14 -14.67
CA ARG A 171 -27.82 49.65 -14.57
C ARG A 171 -28.65 49.30 -13.33
N THR A 172 -28.69 50.26 -12.41
CA THR A 172 -29.95 50.71 -11.81
C THR A 172 -30.80 51.41 -12.87
N VAL A 173 -31.92 50.80 -13.29
CA VAL A 173 -33.18 51.49 -13.61
C VAL A 173 -34.32 50.61 -13.13
#